data_AF-A0A7X6TZ96-F1
#
_entry.id   AF-A0A7X6TZ96-F1
#
_cell.length_a   1.000
_cell.length_b   1.000
_cell.length_c   1.000
_cell.angle_alpha   90.00
_cell.angle_beta   90.00
_cell.angle_gamma   90.00
#
_symmetry.space_group_name_H-M   'P 1'
#
loop_
_entity.id
_entity.type
_entity.pdbx_description
1 polymer ?
#
loop_
_entity_poly.entity_id
_entity_poly.type
_entity_poly.pdbx_seq_one_letter_code
_entity_poly.pdbx_strand_id
1 'polypeptide(L)'
;MVREEEKKPYKLFHAGGRSFPVYLEHDDSTGEDYMAYPDFEEFPEYTGDGRPFAMSAQESCPYAKPRIPGDPPPGDCGGCGWFYREQTPLDPIGICMCGARLHGTGYSGGQR
;
A
#
# COMPACT_ATOMS: atom_id res chain seq x y z
N MET A 1 -19.82 6.13 -26.96
CA MET A 1 -18.88 6.88 -26.11
C MET A 1 -19.61 7.15 -24.81
N VAL A 2 -19.54 6.22 -23.85
CA VAL A 2 -20.18 6.43 -22.55
C VAL A 2 -19.36 7.54 -21.90
N ARG A 3 -20.00 8.69 -21.66
CA ARG A 3 -19.43 9.70 -20.78
C ARG A 3 -19.23 8.99 -19.45
N GLU A 4 -17.98 8.79 -19.06
CA GLU A 4 -17.63 8.39 -17.70
C GLU A 4 -18.31 9.40 -16.79
N GLU A 5 -19.46 9.03 -16.22
CA GLU A 5 -19.98 9.76 -15.08
C GLU A 5 -18.83 9.84 -14.11
N GLU A 6 -18.41 11.05 -13.75
CA GLU A 6 -17.30 11.29 -12.85
C GLU A 6 -17.62 10.59 -11.52
N LYS A 7 -17.25 9.31 -11.39
CA LYS A 7 -17.37 8.53 -10.17
C LYS A 7 -16.69 9.37 -9.11
N LYS A 8 -17.45 9.90 -8.16
CA LYS A 8 -16.87 10.70 -7.09
C LYS A 8 -16.10 9.74 -6.18
N PRO A 9 -14.83 10.02 -5.88
CA PRO A 9 -14.08 9.18 -4.95
C PRO A 9 -14.81 9.17 -3.60
N TYR A 10 -15.02 7.98 -3.07
CA TYR A 10 -15.61 7.79 -1.75
C TYR A 10 -14.64 8.29 -0.67
N LYS A 11 -13.35 7.96 -0.84
CA LYS A 11 -12.27 8.43 0.03
C LYS A 11 -11.02 8.72 -0.79
N LEU A 12 -10.23 9.69 -0.34
CA LEU A 12 -8.92 9.99 -0.91
C LEU A 12 -7.86 9.66 0.14
N PHE A 13 -6.92 8.78 -0.22
CA PHE A 13 -5.77 8.47 0.63
C PHE A 13 -4.54 9.17 0.11
N HIS A 14 -3.68 9.61 1.01
CA HIS A 14 -2.44 10.28 0.64
C HIS A 14 -1.24 9.50 1.16
N ALA A 15 -0.29 9.26 0.27
CA ALA A 15 1.00 8.68 0.61
C ALA A 15 2.06 9.21 -0.34
N GLY A 16 3.20 9.61 0.19
CA GLY A 16 4.39 9.96 -0.59
C GLY A 16 4.16 11.11 -1.56
N GLY A 17 3.31 12.08 -1.17
CA GLY A 17 2.93 13.20 -2.02
C GLY A 17 2.01 12.84 -3.19
N ARG A 18 1.48 11.61 -3.23
CA ARG A 18 0.46 11.16 -4.20
C ARG A 18 -0.88 10.94 -3.52
N SER A 19 -1.94 11.04 -4.30
CA SER A 19 -3.31 10.85 -3.86
C SER A 19 -3.92 9.65 -4.57
N PHE A 20 -4.51 8.74 -3.80
CA PHE A 20 -5.13 7.51 -4.27
C PHE A 20 -6.64 7.59 -4.03
N PRO A 21 -7.44 7.85 -5.08
CA PRO A 21 -8.89 7.85 -4.97
C PRO A 21 -9.37 6.41 -4.80
N VAL A 22 -10.20 6.18 -3.78
CA VAL A 22 -10.86 4.91 -3.50
C VAL A 22 -12.34 5.11 -3.74
N TYR A 23 -12.89 4.23 -4.56
CA TYR A 23 -14.29 4.25 -4.95
C TYR A 23 -15.07 3.21 -4.15
N LEU A 24 -16.36 3.46 -3.96
CA LEU A 24 -17.27 2.44 -3.45
C LEU A 24 -17.82 1.69 -4.65
N GLU A 25 -17.66 0.37 -4.66
CA GLU A 25 -18.17 -0.51 -5.70
C GLU A 25 -19.12 -1.52 -5.07
N HIS A 26 -20.12 -1.94 -5.83
CA HIS A 26 -21.10 -2.92 -5.40
C HIS A 26 -20.67 -4.30 -5.91
N ASP A 27 -20.60 -5.28 -5.03
CA ASP A 27 -20.43 -6.69 -5.41
C ASP A 27 -21.79 -7.36 -5.49
N ASP A 28 -22.30 -7.55 -6.71
CA ASP A 28 -23.59 -8.20 -6.96
C ASP A 28 -23.68 -9.63 -6.39
N SER A 29 -22.53 -10.30 -6.20
CA SER A 29 -22.50 -11.69 -5.72
C SER A 29 -22.74 -11.80 -4.21
N THR A 30 -22.33 -10.77 -3.46
CA THR A 30 -22.54 -10.68 -2.00
C THR A 30 -23.67 -9.72 -1.64
N GLY A 31 -24.06 -8.83 -2.56
CA GLY A 31 -25.03 -7.76 -2.33
C GLY A 31 -24.48 -6.63 -1.46
N GLU A 32 -23.17 -6.56 -1.28
CA GLU A 32 -22.50 -5.64 -0.36
C GLU A 32 -21.64 -4.61 -1.12
N ASP A 33 -21.55 -3.42 -0.55
CA ASP A 33 -20.66 -2.37 -1.06
C ASP A 33 -19.25 -2.53 -0.44
N TYR A 34 -18.22 -2.42 -1.27
CA TYR A 34 -16.82 -2.51 -0.85
C TYR A 34 -15.99 -1.34 -1.38
N MET A 35 -14.90 -1.05 -0.67
CA MET A 35 -13.92 -0.05 -1.09
C MET A 35 -12.97 -0.65 -2.11
N ALA A 36 -13.04 -0.18 -3.36
CA ALA A 36 -12.13 -0.55 -4.42
C ALA A 36 -10.80 0.22 -4.28
N TYR A 37 -9.87 -0.40 -3.59
CA TYR A 37 -8.52 0.12 -3.43
C TYR A 37 -7.64 -0.19 -4.66
N PRO A 38 -6.57 0.60 -4.90
CA PRO A 38 -5.57 0.26 -5.90
C PRO A 38 -4.93 -1.11 -5.62
N ASP A 39 -4.64 -1.85 -6.68
CA ASP A 39 -3.88 -3.09 -6.63
C ASP A 39 -2.40 -2.80 -6.92
N PHE A 40 -1.60 -2.70 -5.87
CA PHE A 40 -0.15 -2.46 -6.01
C PHE A 40 0.65 -3.73 -6.30
N GLU A 41 0.04 -4.90 -6.26
CA GLU A 41 0.68 -6.16 -6.67
C GLU A 41 0.63 -6.33 -8.19
N GLU A 42 -0.54 -6.09 -8.79
CA GLU A 42 -0.74 -6.17 -10.24
C GLU A 42 -0.19 -4.91 -10.95
N PHE A 43 -0.42 -3.72 -10.37
CA PHE A 43 -0.02 -2.43 -10.93
C PHE A 43 0.88 -1.67 -9.95
N PRO A 44 2.17 -2.05 -9.83
CA PRO A 44 3.06 -1.45 -8.86
C PRO A 44 3.33 0.03 -9.17
N GLU A 45 3.17 0.87 -8.16
CA GLU A 45 3.43 2.29 -8.22
C GLU A 45 4.55 2.68 -7.26
N TYR A 46 5.35 3.66 -7.66
CA TYR A 46 6.52 4.10 -6.89
C TYR A 46 6.48 5.62 -6.64
N THR A 47 7.06 6.04 -5.53
CA THR A 47 7.40 7.43 -5.26
C THR A 47 8.49 7.93 -6.21
N GLY A 48 8.72 9.25 -6.26
CA GLY A 48 9.78 9.83 -7.09
C GLY A 48 11.20 9.37 -6.73
N ASP A 49 11.41 8.91 -5.50
CA ASP A 49 12.65 8.29 -5.02
C ASP A 49 12.67 6.75 -5.16
N GLY A 50 11.70 6.15 -5.85
CA GLY A 50 11.70 4.74 -6.20
C GLY A 50 11.17 3.80 -5.11
N ARG A 51 10.51 4.33 -4.07
CA ARG A 51 9.91 3.50 -3.01
C ARG A 51 8.52 3.03 -3.42
N PRO A 52 8.18 1.75 -3.22
CA PRO A 52 6.87 1.27 -3.63
C PRO A 52 5.79 1.76 -2.67
N PHE A 53 4.66 2.15 -3.25
CA PHE A 53 3.40 2.20 -2.52
C PHE A 53 2.93 0.77 -2.26
N ALA A 54 2.32 0.56 -1.10
CA ALA A 54 1.76 -0.73 -0.73
C ALA A 54 0.50 -0.54 0.08
N MET A 55 -0.39 -1.52 -0.01
CA MET A 55 -1.50 -1.63 0.90
C MET A 55 -1.16 -2.59 2.04
N SER A 56 -1.50 -2.21 3.27
CA SER A 56 -1.28 -3.04 4.45
C SER A 56 -1.97 -4.40 4.41
N ALA A 57 -3.10 -4.51 3.71
CA ALA A 57 -3.88 -5.74 3.62
C ALA A 57 -3.50 -6.63 2.42
N GLN A 58 -2.75 -6.10 1.44
CA GLN A 58 -2.54 -6.83 0.19
C GLN A 58 -1.38 -7.82 0.20
N GLU A 59 -0.37 -7.74 1.08
CA GLU A 59 0.76 -8.67 0.90
C GLU A 59 1.55 -9.07 2.16
N SER A 60 1.81 -10.37 2.24
CA SER A 60 2.79 -11.04 3.11
C SER A 60 4.20 -10.83 2.56
N CYS A 61 4.72 -9.61 2.63
CA CYS A 61 6.08 -9.33 2.17
C CYS A 61 7.10 -10.23 2.91
N PRO A 62 7.98 -10.97 2.21
CA PRO A 62 8.96 -11.86 2.85
C PRO A 62 9.98 -11.11 3.72
N TYR A 63 10.10 -9.80 3.51
CA TYR A 63 10.96 -8.91 4.29
C TYR A 63 10.23 -8.16 5.40
N ALA A 64 8.90 -8.32 5.55
CA ALA A 64 8.09 -7.56 6.50
C ALA A 64 8.52 -7.86 7.93
N LYS A 65 9.45 -7.05 8.42
CA LYS A 65 9.92 -7.12 9.79
C LYS A 65 8.75 -6.77 10.70
N PRO A 66 8.40 -7.63 11.66
CA PRO A 66 7.32 -7.33 12.57
C PRO A 66 7.59 -6.04 13.35
N ARG A 67 6.54 -5.30 13.69
CA ARG A 67 6.64 -4.09 14.54
C ARG A 67 7.27 -4.40 15.88
N ILE A 68 6.91 -5.56 16.43
CA ILE A 68 7.26 -5.99 17.76
C ILE A 68 8.57 -6.78 17.67
N PRO A 69 9.63 -6.33 18.35
CA PRO A 69 10.88 -7.10 18.42
C PRO A 69 10.63 -8.47 19.05
N GLY A 70 11.06 -9.53 18.37
CA GLY A 70 10.94 -10.92 18.85
C GLY A 70 9.84 -11.74 18.17
N ASP A 71 8.89 -11.08 17.49
CA ASP A 71 7.89 -11.80 16.69
C ASP A 71 8.56 -12.49 15.48
N PRO A 72 8.06 -13.65 15.05
CA PRO A 72 8.58 -14.33 13.87
C PRO A 72 8.16 -13.58 12.59
N PRO A 73 9.06 -13.43 11.61
CA PRO A 73 8.66 -13.03 10.26
C PRO A 73 7.95 -14.20 9.52
N PRO A 74 7.12 -13.90 8.50
CA PRO A 74 6.75 -12.57 8.02
C PRO A 74 5.67 -11.93 8.91
N GLY A 75 5.83 -10.63 9.21
CA GLY A 75 4.72 -9.82 9.71
C GLY A 75 3.84 -9.34 8.55
N ASP A 76 2.61 -8.91 8.81
CA ASP A 76 1.85 -8.20 7.79
C ASP A 76 2.46 -6.81 7.52
N CYS A 77 2.30 -6.28 6.29
CA CYS A 77 2.82 -4.95 5.98
C CYS A 77 2.17 -3.85 6.84
N GLY A 78 0.97 -4.07 7.38
CA GLY A 78 0.29 -3.13 8.25
C GLY A 78 0.94 -2.94 9.61
N GLY A 79 1.52 -4.01 10.15
CA GLY A 79 2.31 -4.07 11.36
C GLY A 79 3.82 -3.98 11.09
N CYS A 80 4.27 -3.89 9.85
CA CYS A 80 5.69 -3.76 9.55
C CYS A 80 6.27 -2.45 10.08
N GLY A 81 7.40 -2.51 10.79
CA GLY A 81 8.08 -1.32 11.32
C GLY A 81 8.62 -0.36 10.24
N TRP A 82 8.67 -0.81 8.99
CA TRP A 82 9.12 -0.02 7.84
C TRP A 82 7.99 0.52 6.97
N PHE A 83 6.73 0.23 7.31
CA PHE A 83 5.61 0.73 6.56
C PHE A 83 5.19 2.11 7.08
N TYR A 84 5.39 3.13 6.25
CA TYR A 84 5.11 4.51 6.59
C TYR A 84 3.74 4.95 6.05
N ARG A 85 2.93 5.55 6.93
CA ARG A 85 1.62 6.13 6.59
C ARG A 85 1.69 7.63 6.84
N GLU A 86 1.26 8.41 5.86
CA GLU A 86 1.44 9.86 5.88
C GLU A 86 0.44 10.57 6.80
N GLN A 87 -0.85 10.21 6.72
CA GLN A 87 -1.91 10.91 7.45
C GLN A 87 -2.36 10.17 8.71
N THR A 88 -2.87 8.95 8.55
CA THR A 88 -3.48 8.20 9.65
C THR A 88 -2.68 6.94 9.96
N PRO A 89 -2.43 6.61 11.24
CA PRO A 89 -1.79 5.35 11.62
C PRO A 89 -2.53 4.09 11.13
N LEU A 90 -3.79 4.25 10.74
CA LEU A 90 -4.68 3.18 10.28
C LEU A 90 -4.98 3.25 8.78
N ASP A 91 -4.36 4.16 8.02
CA ASP A 91 -4.59 4.21 6.59
C ASP A 91 -4.07 2.92 5.94
N PRO A 92 -4.87 2.28 5.08
CA PRO A 92 -4.49 1.02 4.45
C PRO A 92 -3.40 1.23 3.40
N ILE A 93 -3.21 2.45 2.86
CA ILE A 93 -2.21 2.77 1.84
C ILE A 93 -1.05 3.53 2.48
N GLY A 94 0.17 3.15 2.12
CA GLY A 94 1.40 3.77 2.63
C GLY A 94 2.60 3.48 1.74
N ILE A 95 3.78 3.82 2.24
CA ILE A 95 5.06 3.68 1.54
C ILE A 95 5.88 2.60 2.24
N CYS A 96 6.45 1.67 1.47
CA CYS A 96 7.44 0.76 2.02
C CYS A 96 8.80 1.45 2.13
N MET A 97 9.28 1.65 3.35
CA MET A 97 10.61 2.22 3.61
C MET A 97 11.71 1.14 3.66
N CYS A 98 11.37 -0.13 3.46
CA CYS A 98 12.34 -1.22 3.39
C CYS A 98 13.22 -1.05 2.17
N GLY A 99 14.52 -0.88 2.36
CA GLY A 99 15.44 -0.69 1.23
C GLY A 99 15.53 -1.92 0.30
N ALA A 100 15.16 -3.12 0.77
CA ALA A 100 15.09 -4.31 -0.07
C ALA A 100 14.03 -4.20 -1.19
N ARG A 101 13.01 -3.35 -1.04
CA ARG A 101 11.97 -3.10 -2.05
C ARG A 101 12.21 -1.80 -2.85
N LEU A 102 13.33 -1.12 -2.67
CA LEU A 102 13.65 0.12 -3.39
C LEU A 102 13.95 -0.17 -4.86
N HIS A 103 13.25 0.52 -5.77
CA HIS A 103 13.45 0.41 -7.21
C HIS A 103 14.29 1.58 -7.72
N GLY A 104 15.44 1.28 -8.35
CA GLY A 104 16.34 2.29 -8.91
C GLY A 104 17.49 2.68 -7.98
N THR A 105 18.71 2.33 -8.40
CA THR A 105 20.02 2.55 -7.75
C THR A 105 20.30 1.73 -6.48
N GLY A 106 20.55 0.44 -6.68
CA GLY A 106 21.56 -0.33 -5.93
C GLY A 106 21.35 -0.46 -4.42
N TYR A 107 20.35 -1.22 -3.97
CA TYR A 107 20.34 -1.73 -2.60
C TYR A 107 21.35 -2.88 -2.46
N SER A 108 22.59 -2.53 -2.08
CA SER A 108 23.55 -3.50 -1.54
C SER A 108 23.13 -3.79 -0.10
N GLY A 109 22.64 -5.02 0.12
CA GLY A 109 22.14 -5.47 1.41
C GLY A 109 23.13 -5.19 2.55
N GLY A 110 22.74 -4.32 3.48
CA GLY A 110 23.40 -4.14 4.76
C GLY A 110 22.71 -5.01 5.82
N GLN A 111 23.24 -6.20 6.05
CA GLN A 111 22.98 -6.96 7.27
C GLN A 111 23.57 -6.19 8.46
N ARG A 112 22.78 -6.00 9.52
CA ARG A 112 23.24 -5.71 10.88
C ARG A 112 22.58 -6.69 11.82
#